data_AF-A0A822A094-F1
#
_entry.id   AF-A0A822A094-F1
#
_cell.length_a   1.000
_cell.length_b   1.000
_cell.length_c   1.000
_cell.angle_alpha   90.00
_cell.angle_beta   90.00
_cell.angle_gamma   90.00
#
_symmetry.space_group_name_H-M   'P 1'
#
loop_
_entity.id
_entity.type
_entity.pdbx_description
1 polymer ?
#
loop_
_entity_poly.entity_id
_entity_poly.type
_entity_poly.pdbx_seq_one_letter_code
_entity_poly.pdbx_strand_id
1 'polypeptide(L)'
;KRKKSDNSDELLFNAGNICNHFFTLNFLKDVCQNHDDELRYHIAKKKIPSIDKNGKRVDKPKEINGIKLEKFVFDVFPFSKTFATWEVRREDEFSPLKNGTGNKDTAETCRRDLILQHIRYLKQAGAILQEANENICEISPLVSYAGENLDLVKGQNLSFP
;
A
#
# COMPACT_ATOMS: atom_id res chain seq x y z
N LYS A 1 13.71 -12.83 6.72
CA LYS A 1 15.04 -12.92 6.05
C LYS A 1 14.78 -13.02 4.55
N ARG A 2 15.50 -12.27 3.70
CA ARG A 2 15.38 -12.37 2.23
C ARG A 2 16.05 -13.67 1.78
N LYS A 3 15.32 -14.54 1.08
CA LYS A 3 15.86 -15.77 0.48
C LYS A 3 15.86 -15.57 -1.04
N LYS A 4 17.01 -15.78 -1.69
CA LYS A 4 17.10 -15.75 -3.15
C LYS A 4 16.59 -17.06 -3.74
N SER A 5 16.13 -16.99 -4.99
CA SER A 5 15.91 -18.17 -5.82
C SER A 5 17.26 -18.82 -6.15
N ASP A 6 17.26 -20.15 -6.28
CA ASP A 6 18.48 -20.88 -6.65
C ASP A 6 18.83 -20.68 -8.14
N ASN A 7 17.87 -20.25 -8.97
CA ASN A 7 17.99 -20.17 -10.43
C ASN A 7 17.90 -18.73 -10.98
N SER A 8 17.77 -17.71 -10.12
CA SER A 8 17.63 -16.32 -10.53
C SER A 8 18.04 -15.35 -9.42
N ASP A 9 18.37 -14.11 -9.77
CA ASP A 9 18.67 -13.06 -8.78
C ASP A 9 17.44 -12.55 -8.02
N GLU A 10 16.26 -13.05 -8.36
CA GLU A 10 15.00 -12.74 -7.70
C GLU A 10 14.86 -13.35 -6.29
N LEU A 11 13.93 -12.81 -5.51
CA LEU A 11 13.54 -13.37 -4.22
C LEU A 11 12.72 -14.64 -4.44
N LEU A 12 13.00 -15.70 -3.68
CA LEU A 12 12.19 -16.94 -3.68
C LEU A 12 10.73 -16.66 -3.28
N PHE A 13 10.53 -15.67 -2.41
CA PHE A 13 9.21 -15.18 -1.99
C PHE A 13 9.10 -13.72 -2.43
N ASN A 14 8.75 -13.50 -3.70
CA ASN A 14 8.64 -12.20 -4.35
C ASN A 14 7.21 -11.63 -4.39
N ALA A 15 6.18 -12.44 -4.14
CA ALA A 15 4.78 -12.01 -4.07
C ALA A 15 4.50 -11.15 -2.80
N GLY A 16 4.68 -9.84 -2.91
CA GLY A 16 4.43 -8.89 -1.82
C GLY A 16 2.95 -8.55 -1.64
N ASN A 17 2.38 -8.83 -0.47
CA ASN A 17 1.00 -8.42 -0.16
C ASN A 17 0.90 -6.90 0.03
N ILE A 18 0.20 -6.22 -0.88
CA ILE A 18 -0.10 -4.78 -0.82
C ILE A 18 -1.43 -4.44 -0.14
N CYS A 19 -2.08 -5.42 0.50
CA CYS A 19 -3.39 -5.31 1.13
C CYS A 19 -4.53 -4.89 0.16
N ASN A 20 -4.45 -5.34 -1.09
CA ASN A 20 -5.52 -5.20 -2.08
C ASN A 20 -6.03 -6.61 -2.42
N HIS A 21 -7.28 -6.92 -2.07
CA HIS A 21 -7.84 -8.28 -2.14
C HIS A 21 -9.21 -8.25 -2.83
N PHE A 22 -9.49 -9.29 -3.62
CA PHE A 22 -10.81 -9.53 -4.19
C PHE A 22 -11.51 -10.68 -3.45
N PHE A 23 -12.73 -10.44 -3.01
CA PHE A 23 -13.56 -11.45 -2.36
C PHE A 23 -14.95 -11.46 -2.98
N THR A 24 -15.48 -12.67 -3.22
CA THR A 24 -16.89 -12.81 -3.61
C THR A 24 -17.78 -12.66 -2.37
N LEU A 25 -19.01 -12.18 -2.56
CA LEU A 25 -19.96 -12.05 -1.45
C LEU A 25 -20.24 -13.39 -0.76
N ASN A 26 -20.34 -14.48 -1.53
CA ASN A 26 -20.58 -15.82 -0.96
C ASN A 26 -19.42 -16.29 -0.10
N PHE A 27 -18.17 -16.02 -0.52
CA PHE A 27 -16.99 -16.31 0.30
C PHE A 27 -17.01 -15.53 1.62
N LEU A 28 -17.32 -14.22 1.60
CA LEU A 28 -17.41 -13.42 2.82
C LEU A 28 -18.49 -13.93 3.77
N LYS A 29 -19.67 -14.29 3.25
CA LYS A 29 -20.76 -14.88 4.05
C LYS A 29 -20.32 -16.18 4.73
N ASP A 30 -19.66 -17.06 3.98
CA ASP A 30 -19.15 -18.33 4.47
C ASP A 30 -18.11 -18.12 5.60
N VAL A 31 -17.14 -17.22 5.39
CA VAL A 31 -16.15 -16.87 6.42
C VAL A 31 -16.82 -16.35 7.69
N CYS A 32 -17.76 -15.42 7.58
CA CYS A 32 -18.44 -14.83 8.73
C CYS A 32 -19.33 -15.83 9.48
N GLN A 33 -19.92 -16.81 8.80
CA GLN A 33 -20.84 -17.76 9.40
C GLN A 33 -20.14 -19.00 9.95
N ASN A 34 -19.07 -19.45 9.30
CA ASN A 34 -18.49 -20.77 9.52
C ASN A 34 -17.04 -20.74 9.99
N HIS A 35 -16.29 -19.65 9.78
CA HIS A 35 -14.83 -19.63 10.00
C HIS A 35 -14.32 -18.50 10.92
N ASP A 36 -15.17 -17.60 11.44
CA ASP A 36 -14.69 -16.49 12.28
C ASP A 36 -13.97 -16.97 13.56
N ASP A 37 -14.46 -18.05 14.18
CA ASP A 37 -13.84 -18.64 15.38
C ASP A 37 -12.50 -19.34 15.09
N GLU A 38 -12.22 -19.67 13.82
CA GLU A 38 -10.95 -20.27 13.41
C GLU A 38 -9.83 -19.23 13.20
N LEU A 39 -10.20 -17.95 13.03
CA LEU A 39 -9.23 -16.87 12.86
C LEU A 39 -8.46 -16.61 14.16
N ARG A 40 -7.14 -16.73 14.09
CA ARG A 40 -6.26 -16.60 15.25
C ARG A 40 -5.93 -15.14 15.54
N TYR A 41 -5.77 -14.83 16.82
CA TYR A 41 -5.18 -13.56 17.23
C TYR A 41 -3.67 -13.57 17.07
N HIS A 42 -3.15 -12.55 16.41
CA HIS A 42 -1.74 -12.19 16.39
C HIS A 42 -1.42 -11.30 17.58
N ILE A 43 -0.28 -11.55 18.23
CA ILE A 43 0.13 -10.84 19.45
C ILE A 43 1.12 -9.74 19.08
N ALA A 44 0.73 -8.48 19.33
CA ALA A 44 1.63 -7.34 19.29
C ALA A 44 1.96 -6.87 20.71
N LYS A 45 3.22 -6.97 21.11
CA LYS A 45 3.69 -6.44 22.40
C LYS A 45 3.85 -4.92 22.32
N LYS A 46 3.23 -4.17 23.23
CA LYS A 46 3.15 -2.70 23.17
C LYS A 46 3.47 -2.04 24.52
N LYS A 47 3.92 -0.79 24.44
CA LYS A 47 3.99 0.16 25.56
C LYS A 47 2.66 0.94 25.56
N ILE A 48 1.74 0.54 26.41
CA ILE A 48 0.36 1.04 26.45
C ILE A 48 0.24 2.06 27.59
N PRO A 49 -0.09 3.33 27.31
CA PRO A 49 -0.40 4.31 28.35
C PRO A 49 -1.49 3.79 29.30
N SER A 50 -1.30 3.93 30.60
CA SER A 50 -2.22 3.38 31.61
C SER A 50 -2.29 4.23 32.87
N ILE A 51 -3.22 3.89 33.76
CA ILE A 51 -3.26 4.40 35.14
C ILE A 51 -2.63 3.34 36.05
N ASP A 52 -1.70 3.74 36.91
CA ASP A 52 -1.05 2.84 37.86
C ASP A 52 -1.92 2.57 39.10
N LYS A 53 -1.43 1.69 39.99
CA LYS A 53 -2.12 1.31 41.22
C LYS A 53 -2.39 2.46 42.20
N ASN A 54 -1.72 3.60 42.05
CA ASN A 54 -1.89 4.78 42.89
C ASN A 54 -2.82 5.82 42.22
N GLY A 55 -3.47 5.48 41.10
CA GLY A 55 -4.31 6.40 40.34
C GLY A 55 -3.52 7.39 39.48
N LYS A 56 -2.20 7.24 39.34
CA LYS A 56 -1.38 8.15 38.54
C LYS A 56 -1.32 7.70 37.08
N ARG A 57 -1.50 8.64 36.16
CA ARG A 57 -1.36 8.42 34.72
C ARG A 57 0.11 8.23 34.33
N VAL A 58 0.38 7.20 33.52
CA VAL A 58 1.68 6.88 32.93
C VAL A 58 1.55 6.91 31.41
N ASP A 59 1.96 8.02 30.79
CA ASP A 59 1.79 8.23 29.34
C ASP A 59 2.79 7.44 28.48
N LYS A 60 4.00 7.19 28.97
CA LYS A 60 5.06 6.52 28.21
C LYS A 60 5.74 5.46 29.08
N PRO A 61 5.20 4.22 29.10
CA PRO A 61 5.81 3.12 29.84
C PRO A 61 7.27 2.90 29.41
N LYS A 62 8.16 2.65 30.38
CA LYS A 62 9.58 2.36 30.10
C LYS A 62 9.74 1.00 29.41
N GLU A 63 8.97 0.01 29.87
CA GLU A 63 8.96 -1.36 29.35
C GLU A 63 7.62 -1.71 28.69
N ILE A 64 7.62 -2.79 27.91
CA ILE A 64 6.39 -3.40 27.39
C ILE A 64 5.53 -3.83 28.58
N ASN A 65 4.31 -3.30 28.65
CA ASN A 65 3.38 -3.52 29.75
C ASN A 65 2.03 -4.11 29.29
N GLY A 66 1.89 -4.48 28.01
CA GLY A 66 0.69 -5.11 27.52
C GLY A 66 0.83 -5.75 26.15
N ILE A 67 -0.22 -6.48 25.78
CA ILE A 67 -0.39 -7.10 24.48
C ILE A 67 -1.62 -6.51 23.79
N LYS A 68 -1.52 -6.30 22.48
CA LYS A 68 -2.65 -6.03 21.60
C LYS A 68 -2.89 -7.28 20.77
N LEU A 69 -4.13 -7.78 20.77
CA LEU A 69 -4.57 -8.90 19.96
C LEU A 69 -5.20 -8.35 18.67
N GLU A 70 -4.73 -8.81 17.52
CA GLU A 70 -5.20 -8.37 16.20
C GLU A 70 -5.49 -9.60 15.32
N LYS A 71 -6.62 -9.64 14.61
CA LYS A 71 -6.83 -10.57 13.49
C LYS A 71 -6.36 -9.90 12.21
N PHE A 72 -5.78 -10.63 11.27
CA PHE A 72 -5.40 -10.07 9.97
C PHE A 72 -6.41 -10.44 8.88
N VAL A 73 -6.77 -9.47 8.04
CA VAL A 73 -7.79 -9.65 6.99
C VAL A 73 -7.45 -10.76 6.00
N PHE A 74 -6.17 -11.02 5.76
CA PHE A 74 -5.68 -12.05 4.84
C PHE A 74 -5.56 -13.44 5.47
N ASP A 75 -5.83 -13.60 6.77
CA ASP A 75 -5.85 -14.93 7.42
C ASP A 75 -7.02 -15.79 6.92
N VAL A 76 -7.96 -15.21 6.16
CA VAL A 76 -9.09 -15.91 5.55
C VAL A 76 -8.72 -16.67 4.28
N PHE A 77 -7.55 -16.40 3.67
CA PHE A 77 -7.17 -17.00 2.38
C PHE A 77 -7.19 -18.53 2.34
N PRO A 78 -6.76 -19.26 3.40
CA PRO A 78 -6.83 -20.72 3.43
C PRO A 78 -8.25 -21.29 3.30
N PHE A 79 -9.30 -20.52 3.60
CA PHE A 79 -10.69 -20.94 3.45
C PHE A 79 -11.21 -20.80 2.01
N SER A 80 -10.46 -20.16 1.11
CA SER A 80 -10.90 -20.01 -0.27
C SER A 80 -10.82 -21.34 -1.03
N LYS A 81 -11.90 -21.68 -1.73
CA LYS A 81 -11.94 -22.83 -2.65
C LYS A 81 -11.12 -22.60 -3.93
N THR A 82 -10.89 -21.33 -4.29
CA THR A 82 -10.13 -20.94 -5.48
C THR A 82 -9.35 -19.69 -5.16
N PHE A 83 -8.02 -19.79 -5.15
CA PHE A 83 -7.12 -18.70 -4.82
C PHE A 83 -6.30 -18.32 -6.05
N ALA A 84 -6.21 -17.02 -6.32
CA ALA A 84 -5.41 -16.47 -7.40
C ALA A 84 -4.62 -15.27 -6.88
N THR A 85 -3.45 -15.03 -7.47
CA THR A 85 -2.60 -13.87 -7.22
C THR A 85 -2.49 -13.04 -8.48
N TRP A 86 -2.51 -11.72 -8.34
CA TRP A 86 -2.35 -10.78 -9.45
C TRP A 86 -1.19 -9.83 -9.14
N GLU A 87 -0.12 -9.93 -9.93
CA GLU A 87 1.04 -9.08 -9.81
C GLU A 87 0.83 -7.77 -10.59
N VAL A 88 1.27 -6.67 -10.00
CA VAL A 88 1.19 -5.33 -10.59
C VAL A 88 2.52 -4.60 -10.46
N ARG A 89 2.70 -3.57 -11.29
CA ARG A 89 3.83 -2.66 -11.17
C ARG A 89 3.67 -1.78 -9.94
N ARG A 90 4.70 -1.74 -9.10
CA ARG A 90 4.67 -0.96 -7.84
C ARG A 90 4.47 0.53 -8.13
N GLU A 91 5.17 1.04 -9.13
CA GLU A 91 5.15 2.45 -9.51
C GLU A 91 3.79 2.93 -10.04
N ASP A 92 2.88 2.00 -10.39
CA ASP A 92 1.54 2.31 -10.87
C ASP A 92 0.47 2.11 -9.78
N GLU A 93 0.66 1.16 -8.86
CA GLU A 93 -0.43 0.69 -7.97
C GLU A 93 -0.10 0.76 -6.46
N PHE A 94 1.15 1.10 -6.07
CA PHE A 94 1.53 1.02 -4.65
C PHE A 94 2.61 2.02 -4.19
N SER A 95 2.16 3.10 -3.54
CA SER A 95 3.00 4.01 -2.74
C SER A 95 2.39 4.26 -1.34
N PRO A 96 2.76 3.45 -0.32
CA PRO A 96 2.11 3.50 0.99
C PRO A 96 2.57 4.69 1.84
N LEU A 97 1.65 5.23 2.65
CA LEU A 97 1.94 6.24 3.66
C LEU A 97 1.92 5.61 5.06
N LYS A 98 3.09 5.54 5.72
CA LYS A 98 3.28 4.86 7.01
C LYS A 98 4.13 5.64 8.01
N ASN A 99 5.05 6.47 7.55
CA ASN A 99 6.07 7.10 8.40
C ASN A 99 6.10 8.63 8.25
N GLY A 100 6.72 9.31 9.23
CA GLY A 100 7.01 10.74 9.17
C GLY A 100 8.22 11.08 8.29
N THR A 101 8.43 12.37 8.03
CA THR A 101 9.49 12.92 7.16
C THR A 101 10.89 12.37 7.49
N GLY A 102 11.71 12.18 6.46
CA GLY A 102 13.08 11.66 6.57
C GLY A 102 13.19 10.13 6.58
N ASN A 103 12.09 9.41 6.32
CA ASN A 103 12.06 7.95 6.21
C ASN A 103 11.52 7.51 4.83
N LYS A 104 11.28 6.21 4.64
CA LYS A 104 10.52 5.64 3.51
C LYS A 104 9.02 5.67 3.80
N ASP A 105 8.19 5.50 2.78
CA ASP A 105 6.73 5.40 2.91
C ASP A 105 6.15 6.63 3.64
N THR A 106 6.52 7.82 3.18
CA THR A 106 6.17 9.14 3.73
C THR A 106 5.33 9.94 2.73
N ALA A 107 4.81 11.10 3.16
CA ALA A 107 4.04 11.99 2.30
C ALA A 107 4.86 12.46 1.08
N GLU A 108 6.15 12.71 1.27
CA GLU A 108 7.07 13.11 0.20
C GLU A 108 7.26 11.99 -0.84
N THR A 109 7.40 10.74 -0.39
CA THR A 109 7.50 9.61 -1.32
C THR A 109 6.20 9.37 -2.08
N CYS A 110 5.04 9.47 -1.42
CA CYS A 110 3.74 9.32 -2.08
C CYS A 110 3.52 10.39 -3.15
N ARG A 111 3.80 11.67 -2.82
CA ARG A 111 3.66 12.79 -3.77
C ARG A 111 4.59 12.60 -4.97
N ARG A 112 5.86 12.25 -4.73
CA ARG A 112 6.83 12.00 -5.80
C ARG A 112 6.34 10.88 -6.73
N ASP A 113 5.90 9.75 -6.17
CA ASP A 113 5.52 8.59 -6.97
C ASP A 113 4.28 8.89 -7.84
N LEU A 114 3.28 9.60 -7.31
CA LEU A 114 2.12 10.07 -8.06
C LEU A 114 2.49 11.03 -9.19
N ILE A 115 3.36 12.01 -8.92
CA ILE A 115 3.86 12.94 -9.94
C ILE A 115 4.57 12.18 -11.07
N LEU A 116 5.44 11.24 -10.72
CA LEU A 116 6.15 10.43 -11.70
C LEU A 116 5.20 9.56 -12.53
N GLN A 117 4.11 9.06 -11.95
CA GLN A 117 3.07 8.34 -12.68
C GLN A 117 2.38 9.24 -13.71
N HIS A 118 1.94 10.43 -13.32
CA HIS A 118 1.28 11.36 -14.23
C HIS A 118 2.21 11.86 -15.35
N ILE A 119 3.50 12.07 -15.06
CA ILE A 119 4.51 12.35 -16.09
C ILE A 119 4.60 11.18 -17.10
N ARG A 120 4.58 9.93 -16.63
CA ARG A 120 4.57 8.76 -17.53
C ARG A 120 3.31 8.75 -18.40
N TYR A 121 2.13 9.02 -17.84
CA TYR A 121 0.88 9.09 -18.60
C TYR A 121 0.93 10.14 -19.70
N LEU A 122 1.35 11.37 -19.42
CA LEU A 122 1.48 12.42 -20.44
C LEU A 122 2.48 12.05 -21.54
N LYS A 123 3.65 11.49 -21.16
CA LYS A 123 4.65 11.04 -22.14
C LYS A 123 4.10 9.93 -23.04
N GLN A 124 3.38 8.96 -22.47
CA GLN A 124 2.75 7.87 -23.23
C GLN A 124 1.65 8.38 -24.16
N ALA A 125 0.91 9.42 -23.77
CA ALA A 125 -0.07 10.12 -24.60
C ALA A 125 0.58 10.99 -25.70
N GLY A 126 1.90 11.11 -25.73
CA GLY A 126 2.64 11.85 -26.75
C GLY A 126 2.82 13.34 -26.47
N ALA A 127 2.68 13.79 -25.22
CA ALA A 127 3.04 15.15 -24.83
C ALA A 127 4.57 15.34 -24.85
N ILE A 128 5.00 16.55 -25.19
CA ILE A 128 6.40 16.99 -25.15
C ILE A 128 6.55 17.83 -23.87
N LEU A 129 7.18 17.26 -22.84
CA LEU A 129 7.39 17.94 -21.56
C LEU A 129 8.73 18.68 -21.58
N GLN A 130 8.70 19.98 -21.29
CA GLN A 130 9.91 20.79 -21.17
C GLN A 130 10.67 20.48 -19.88
N GLU A 131 11.99 20.65 -19.88
CA GLU A 131 12.79 20.54 -18.65
C GLU A 131 12.45 21.67 -17.68
N ALA A 132 12.29 21.34 -16.40
CA ALA A 132 12.10 22.31 -15.33
C ALA A 132 12.87 21.91 -14.07
N ASN A 133 13.09 22.89 -13.19
CA ASN A 133 13.68 22.66 -11.87
C ASN A 133 12.74 21.86 -10.95
N GLU A 134 11.44 22.07 -11.12
CA GLU A 134 10.38 21.33 -10.43
C GLU A 134 9.40 20.77 -11.46
N ASN A 135 9.18 19.45 -11.42
CA ASN A 135 8.34 18.75 -12.39
C ASN A 135 6.98 18.39 -11.78
N ILE A 136 6.24 19.37 -11.24
CA ILE A 136 4.95 19.10 -10.63
C ILE A 136 3.94 18.71 -11.72
N CYS A 137 3.36 17.52 -11.62
CA CYS A 137 2.39 17.01 -12.59
C CYS A 137 1.27 16.26 -11.86
N GLU A 138 0.04 16.76 -12.02
CA GLU A 138 -1.13 16.11 -11.44
C GLU A 138 -2.26 16.03 -12.46
N ILE A 139 -2.78 14.82 -12.67
CA ILE A 139 -3.94 14.56 -13.51
C ILE A 139 -5.08 14.15 -12.58
N SER A 140 -6.21 14.86 -12.65
CA SER A 140 -7.38 14.48 -11.88
C SER A 140 -7.85 13.09 -12.28
N PRO A 141 -8.22 12.21 -11.33
CA PRO A 141 -8.85 10.92 -11.65
C PRO A 141 -10.14 11.02 -12.47
N LEU A 142 -10.78 12.20 -12.52
CA LEU A 142 -11.95 12.47 -13.37
C LEU A 142 -11.60 12.73 -14.83
N VAL A 143 -10.33 13.05 -15.12
CA VAL A 143 -9.80 13.24 -16.47
C VAL A 143 -9.25 11.92 -17.00
N SER A 144 -8.48 11.21 -16.17
CA SER A 144 -7.85 9.94 -16.51
C SER A 144 -7.69 9.09 -15.26
N TYR A 145 -8.15 7.85 -15.29
CA TYR A 145 -8.04 6.91 -14.18
C TYR A 145 -6.68 6.22 -14.15
N ALA A 146 -6.21 5.71 -15.29
CA ALA A 146 -4.99 4.93 -15.43
C ALA A 146 -4.14 5.34 -16.66
N GLY A 147 -4.25 6.60 -17.09
CA GLY A 147 -3.49 7.17 -18.20
C GLY A 147 -4.23 7.19 -19.55
N GLU A 148 -5.45 6.69 -19.60
CA GLU A 148 -6.34 6.80 -20.77
C GLU A 148 -6.96 8.21 -20.93
N ASN A 149 -7.58 8.49 -22.09
CA ASN A 149 -8.29 9.75 -22.39
C ASN A 149 -7.40 11.02 -22.38
N LEU A 150 -6.12 10.88 -22.68
CA LEU A 150 -5.15 11.98 -22.73
C LEU A 150 -4.76 12.40 -24.15
N ASP A 151 -5.48 11.97 -25.20
CA ASP A 151 -5.13 12.26 -26.60
C ASP A 151 -5.05 13.77 -26.91
N LEU A 152 -5.73 14.61 -26.12
CA LEU A 152 -5.69 16.07 -26.25
C LEU A 152 -4.28 16.66 -26.08
N VAL A 153 -3.37 15.97 -25.38
CA VAL A 153 -1.99 16.44 -25.17
C VAL A 153 -1.01 15.95 -26.25
N LYS A 154 -1.46 15.14 -27.21
CA LYS A 154 -0.60 14.55 -28.23
C LYS A 154 0.05 15.63 -29.10
N GLY A 155 1.39 15.65 -29.12
CA GLY A 155 2.18 16.64 -29.84
C GLY A 155 2.18 18.04 -29.21
N GLN A 156 1.53 18.24 -28.06
CA GLN A 156 1.53 19.51 -27.36
C GLN A 156 2.81 19.68 -26.56
N ASN A 157 3.34 20.90 -26.53
CA ASN A 157 4.43 21.28 -25.63
C ASN A 157 3.83 21.75 -24.31
N LEU A 158 4.07 21.02 -23.23
CA LEU A 158 3.58 21.36 -21.90
C LEU A 158 4.75 21.80 -21.02
N SER A 159 4.55 22.90 -20.30
CA SER A 159 5.43 23.34 -19.22
C SER A 159 4.87 22.85 -17.88
N PHE A 160 5.76 22.54 -16.94
CA PHE A 160 5.35 22.33 -15.55
C PHE A 160 4.86 23.65 -14.93
N PRO A 161 3.99 23.62 -13.90
CA PRO A 161 3.52 24.79 -13.17
C PRO A 161 4.65 25.61 -12.53
#